data_AF-A0A4Y9RM02-F1
#
_entry.id   AF-A0A4Y9RM02-F1
#
_cell.length_a   1.000
_cell.length_b   1.000
_cell.length_c   1.000
_cell.angle_alpha   90.00
_cell.angle_beta   90.00
_cell.angle_gamma   90.00
#
_symmetry.space_group_name_H-M   'P 1'
#
loop_
_entity.id
_entity.type
_entity.pdbx_description
1 polymer ?
#
loop_
_entity_poly.entity_id
_entity_poly.type
_entity_poly.pdbx_seq_one_letter_code
_entity_poly.pdbx_strand_id
1 'polypeptide(L)'
;MELFALSDRVSRLEAQLSAAHGVARLHTLVELAWHLRQRDTRRTIALAEEAEALFDAFPLPESERAALTARLQCIRGEAERLFGELDAAQELADRSLAAFTTLNDGIGCSDAYWLLAGIAGDRGDATRRDACLEKASLRAHAAGDALRASVAE
;
A
#
# COMPACT_ATOMS: atom_id res chain seq x y z
N MET A 1 -9.48 -0.18 -1.60
CA MET A 1 -8.68 0.45 -2.69
C MET A 1 -8.43 -0.59 -3.76
N GLU A 2 -8.52 -0.27 -5.04
CA GLU A 2 -8.25 -1.23 -6.13
C GLU A 2 -6.76 -1.60 -6.19
N LEU A 3 -6.42 -2.82 -6.64
CA LEU A 3 -5.02 -3.27 -6.73
C LEU A 3 -4.24 -2.47 -7.79
N PHE A 4 -4.84 -2.30 -8.96
CA PHE A 4 -4.34 -1.53 -10.08
C PHE A 4 -5.45 -0.64 -10.63
N ALA A 5 -5.09 0.58 -11.04
CA ALA A 5 -6.01 1.54 -11.65
C ALA A 5 -5.58 1.84 -13.08
N LEU A 6 -6.57 1.90 -13.97
CA LEU A 6 -6.37 2.39 -15.34
C LEU A 6 -5.98 3.87 -15.34
N SER A 7 -5.33 4.33 -16.41
CA SER A 7 -4.88 5.72 -16.54
C SER A 7 -6.01 6.73 -16.33
N ASP A 8 -7.22 6.47 -16.81
CA ASP A 8 -8.37 7.37 -16.59
C ASP A 8 -8.74 7.53 -15.11
N ARG A 9 -8.58 6.48 -14.30
CA ARG A 9 -8.83 6.56 -12.85
C ARG A 9 -7.75 7.40 -12.17
N VAL A 10 -6.49 7.26 -12.58
CA VAL A 10 -5.38 8.09 -12.10
C VAL A 10 -5.62 9.57 -12.45
N SER A 11 -5.95 9.89 -13.71
CA SER A 11 -6.25 11.26 -14.13
C SER A 11 -7.42 11.87 -13.34
N ARG A 12 -8.45 11.07 -13.03
CA ARG A 12 -9.55 11.52 -12.17
C ARG A 12 -9.09 11.82 -10.74
N LEU A 13 -8.23 10.99 -10.16
CA LEU A 13 -7.67 11.22 -8.82
C LEU A 13 -6.80 12.48 -8.77
N GLU A 14 -6.01 12.74 -9.81
CA GLU A 14 -5.22 13.98 -9.92
C GLU A 14 -6.11 15.23 -10.00
N ALA A 15 -7.18 15.17 -10.79
CA ALA A 15 -8.17 16.25 -10.85
C ALA A 15 -8.89 16.43 -9.51
N GLN A 16 -9.28 15.34 -8.85
CA GLN A 16 -9.89 15.37 -7.51
C GLN A 16 -8.95 15.97 -6.47
N LEU A 17 -7.67 15.62 -6.50
CA LEU A 17 -6.68 16.12 -5.55
C LEU A 17 -6.57 17.65 -5.60
N SER A 18 -6.73 18.26 -6.77
CA SER A 18 -6.67 19.71 -6.94
C SER A 18 -7.85 20.44 -6.27
N ALA A 19 -9.00 19.77 -6.12
CA ALA A 19 -10.19 20.33 -5.49
C ALA A 19 -10.40 19.85 -4.04
N ALA A 20 -9.70 18.80 -3.61
CA ALA A 20 -9.86 18.19 -2.30
C ALA A 20 -9.13 18.97 -1.20
N HIS A 21 -9.79 19.06 -0.04
CA HIS A 21 -9.29 19.72 1.17
C HIS A 21 -9.51 18.83 2.39
N GLY A 22 -8.78 19.09 3.47
CA GLY A 22 -8.96 18.37 4.73
C GLY A 22 -8.72 16.87 4.62
N VAL A 23 -9.54 16.10 5.33
CA VAL A 23 -9.50 14.63 5.33
C VAL A 23 -9.73 14.03 3.93
N ALA A 24 -10.56 14.66 3.09
CA ALA A 24 -10.78 14.20 1.72
C ALA A 24 -9.51 14.29 0.86
N ARG A 25 -8.70 15.34 1.06
CA ARG A 25 -7.38 15.47 0.42
C ARG A 25 -6.47 14.33 0.85
N LEU A 26 -6.41 14.06 2.15
CA LEU A 26 -5.58 13.00 2.72
C LEU A 26 -5.88 11.64 2.08
N HIS A 27 -7.16 11.24 2.01
CA HIS A 27 -7.54 9.99 1.35
C HIS A 27 -7.16 9.96 -0.13
N THR A 28 -7.36 11.07 -0.83
CA THR A 28 -7.01 11.18 -2.26
C THR A 28 -5.51 11.06 -2.49
N LEU A 29 -4.68 11.65 -1.61
CA LEU A 29 -3.21 11.51 -1.66
C LEU A 29 -2.78 10.05 -1.51
N VAL A 30 -3.31 9.36 -0.50
CA VAL A 30 -2.96 7.96 -0.22
C VAL A 30 -3.41 7.03 -1.35
N GLU A 31 -4.60 7.25 -1.90
CA GLU A 31 -5.11 6.48 -3.05
C GLU A 31 -4.29 6.70 -4.31
N LEU A 32 -3.97 7.96 -4.63
CA LEU A 32 -3.14 8.27 -5.79
C LEU A 32 -1.72 7.70 -5.63
N ALA A 33 -1.12 7.83 -4.44
CA ALA A 33 0.19 7.29 -4.14
C ALA A 33 0.25 5.77 -4.33
N TRP A 34 -0.79 5.05 -3.91
CA TRP A 34 -0.90 3.61 -4.15
C TRP A 34 -0.93 3.26 -5.64
N HIS A 35 -1.73 3.97 -6.45
CA HIS A 35 -1.82 3.67 -7.89
C HIS A 35 -0.57 4.02 -8.68
N LEU A 36 0.25 4.94 -8.18
CA LEU A 36 1.52 5.33 -8.80
C LEU A 36 2.74 4.55 -8.31
N ARG A 37 2.62 3.71 -7.27
CA ARG A 37 3.76 3.10 -6.53
C ARG A 37 4.84 2.45 -7.40
N GLN A 38 4.43 1.78 -8.48
CA GLN A 38 5.33 1.11 -9.45
C GLN A 38 5.45 1.85 -10.80
N ARG A 39 4.65 2.91 -11.03
CA ARG A 39 4.58 3.66 -12.30
C ARG A 39 5.38 4.96 -12.23
N ASP A 40 5.27 5.69 -11.12
CA ASP A 40 6.01 6.92 -10.82
C ASP A 40 6.33 6.96 -9.33
N THR A 41 7.34 6.17 -8.94
CA THR A 41 7.73 5.96 -7.54
C THR A 41 8.18 7.26 -6.86
N ARG A 42 8.81 8.19 -7.60
CA ARG A 42 9.21 9.50 -7.05
C ARG A 42 7.98 10.33 -6.67
N ARG A 43 6.97 10.36 -7.54
CA ARG A 43 5.71 11.04 -7.23
C ARG A 43 4.97 10.39 -6.08
N THR A 44 4.96 9.06 -6.01
CA THR A 44 4.40 8.32 -4.87
C THR A 44 5.00 8.76 -3.54
N ILE A 45 6.32 8.96 -3.46
CA ILE A 45 6.99 9.42 -2.23
C ILE A 45 6.53 10.82 -1.85
N ALA A 46 6.52 11.76 -2.80
CA ALA A 46 6.05 13.13 -2.54
C ALA A 46 4.60 13.17 -2.04
N LEU A 47 3.71 12.35 -2.63
CA LEU A 47 2.32 12.25 -2.20
C LEU A 47 2.18 11.64 -0.79
N ALA A 48 3.02 10.65 -0.47
CA ALA A 48 3.05 10.02 0.85
C ALA A 48 3.56 10.98 1.94
N GLU A 49 4.62 11.74 1.65
CA GLU A 49 5.12 12.80 2.54
C GLU A 49 4.06 13.89 2.78
N GLU A 50 3.38 14.33 1.73
CA GLU A 50 2.29 15.28 1.85
C GLU A 50 1.15 14.73 2.72
N ALA A 51 0.76 13.46 2.53
CA ALA A 51 -0.27 12.81 3.33
C ALA A 51 0.08 12.82 4.82
N GLU A 52 1.32 12.47 5.18
CA GLU A 52 1.76 12.45 6.58
C GLU A 52 1.83 13.83 7.21
N ALA A 53 2.24 14.85 6.47
CA ALA A 53 2.25 16.23 6.97
C ALA A 53 0.85 16.71 7.36
N LEU A 54 -0.22 16.11 6.81
CA LEU A 54 -1.60 16.44 7.12
C LEU A 54 -2.17 15.68 8.33
N PHE A 55 -1.47 14.68 8.86
CA PHE A 55 -1.94 13.88 9.99
C PHE A 55 -2.09 14.69 11.28
N ASP A 56 -1.26 15.69 11.53
CA ASP A 56 -1.39 16.54 12.72
C ASP A 56 -2.41 17.66 12.51
N ALA A 57 -2.62 18.07 11.25
CA ALA A 57 -3.55 19.12 10.89
C ALA A 57 -5.02 18.68 10.97
N PHE A 58 -5.30 17.38 10.77
CA PHE A 58 -6.66 16.85 10.76
C PHE A 58 -6.83 15.72 11.78
N PRO A 59 -7.66 15.90 12.82
CA PRO A 59 -7.96 14.83 13.75
C PRO A 59 -8.74 13.73 13.02
N LEU A 60 -8.28 12.49 13.20
CA LEU A 60 -8.88 11.28 12.64
C LEU A 60 -9.18 10.33 13.80
N PRO A 61 -10.21 9.49 13.69
CA PRO A 61 -10.35 8.30 14.52
C PRO A 61 -9.04 7.50 14.54
N GLU A 62 -8.67 6.96 15.70
CA GLU A 62 -7.40 6.24 15.87
C GLU A 62 -7.26 5.07 14.89
N SER A 63 -8.34 4.32 14.64
CA SER A 63 -8.36 3.22 13.68
C SER A 63 -8.14 3.68 12.24
N GLU A 64 -8.69 4.83 11.86
CA GLU A 64 -8.52 5.41 10.52
C GLU A 64 -7.09 5.93 10.33
N ARG A 65 -6.54 6.61 11.33
CA ARG A 65 -5.13 7.02 11.34
C ARG A 65 -4.20 5.83 11.23
N ALA A 66 -4.45 4.76 11.98
CA ALA A 66 -3.67 3.54 11.93
C ALA A 66 -3.75 2.87 10.54
N ALA A 67 -4.93 2.81 9.93
CA ALA A 67 -5.13 2.26 8.60
C ALA A 67 -4.37 3.05 7.52
N LEU A 68 -4.45 4.39 7.56
CA LEU A 68 -3.72 5.24 6.62
C LEU A 68 -2.21 5.16 6.82
N THR A 69 -1.74 5.09 8.08
CA THR A 69 -0.33 4.91 8.41
C THR A 69 0.20 3.58 7.88
N ALA A 70 -0.53 2.48 8.10
CA ALA A 70 -0.17 1.16 7.57
C ALA A 70 -0.10 1.15 6.03
N ARG A 71 -1.05 1.85 5.38
CA ARG A 71 -1.06 1.99 3.93
C ARG A 71 0.15 2.76 3.41
N LEU A 72 0.52 3.87 4.07
CA LEU A 72 1.70 4.66 3.72
C LEU A 72 3.00 3.89 3.94
N GLN A 73 3.09 3.08 5.01
CA GLN A 73 4.20 2.16 5.23
C GLN A 73 4.33 1.14 4.10
N CYS A 74 3.22 0.51 3.68
CA CYS A 74 3.22 -0.42 2.56
C CYS A 74 3.65 0.25 1.24
N ILE A 75 3.16 1.47 0.97
CA ILE A 75 3.53 2.25 -0.22
C ILE A 75 5.03 2.57 -0.23
N ARG A 76 5.57 3.02 0.91
CA ARG A 76 7.00 3.30 1.04
C ARG A 76 7.85 2.05 0.94
N GLY A 77 7.40 0.94 1.51
CA GLY A 77 8.09 -0.33 1.39
C GLY A 77 8.23 -0.77 -0.08
N GLU A 78 7.22 -0.52 -0.91
CA GLU A 78 7.31 -0.74 -2.36
C GLU A 78 8.36 0.18 -3.01
N ALA A 79 8.41 1.46 -2.60
CA ALA A 79 9.40 2.41 -3.11
C ALA A 79 10.83 2.01 -2.75
N GLU A 80 11.09 1.68 -1.48
CA GLU A 80 12.40 1.19 -1.01
C GLU A 80 12.82 -0.07 -1.77
N ARG A 81 11.89 -1.01 -1.99
CA ARG A 81 12.15 -2.22 -2.77
C ARG A 81 12.59 -1.88 -4.20
N LEU A 82 11.88 -0.97 -4.87
CA LEU A 82 12.20 -0.54 -6.23
C LEU A 82 13.51 0.24 -6.34
N PHE A 83 14.00 0.82 -5.25
CA PHE A 83 15.32 1.44 -5.16
C PHE A 83 16.43 0.48 -4.72
N GLY A 84 16.10 -0.76 -4.37
CA GLY A 84 17.05 -1.77 -3.93
C GLY A 84 17.35 -1.78 -2.43
N GLU A 85 16.67 -0.95 -1.64
CA GLU A 85 16.81 -0.86 -0.19
C GLU A 85 15.99 -1.95 0.51
N LEU A 86 16.36 -3.21 0.29
CA LEU A 86 15.54 -4.37 0.63
C LEU A 86 15.36 -4.59 2.14
N ASP A 87 16.26 -4.10 2.99
CA ASP A 87 16.12 -4.18 4.45
C ASP A 87 15.08 -3.15 4.94
N ALA A 88 15.17 -1.90 4.45
CA ALA A 88 14.18 -0.86 4.76
C ALA A 88 12.78 -1.24 4.25
N ALA A 89 12.70 -1.80 3.04
CA ALA A 89 11.46 -2.32 2.48
C ALA A 89 10.83 -3.40 3.37
N GLN A 90 11.64 -4.33 3.88
CA GLN A 90 11.21 -5.42 4.75
C GLN A 90 10.63 -4.89 6.06
N GLU A 91 11.31 -3.96 6.73
CA GLU A 91 10.81 -3.36 7.97
C GLU A 91 9.46 -2.64 7.78
N LEU A 92 9.33 -1.90 6.67
CA LEU A 92 8.09 -1.20 6.34
C LEU A 92 6.95 -2.18 6.04
N ALA A 93 7.23 -3.25 5.29
CA ALA A 93 6.28 -4.30 5.00
C ALA A 93 5.79 -4.99 6.28
N ASP A 94 6.70 -5.36 7.19
CA ASP A 94 6.36 -6.02 8.45
C ASP A 94 5.53 -5.12 9.37
N ARG A 95 5.89 -3.83 9.49
CA ARG A 95 5.09 -2.84 10.25
C ARG A 95 3.68 -2.70 9.67
N SER A 96 3.56 -2.59 8.35
CA SER A 96 2.26 -2.47 7.69
C SER A 96 1.39 -3.71 7.90
N LEU A 97 1.98 -4.90 7.77
CA LEU A 97 1.29 -6.18 7.97
C LEU A 97 0.78 -6.34 9.41
N ALA A 98 1.62 -5.99 10.39
CA ALA A 98 1.24 -6.03 11.80
C ALA A 98 0.04 -5.10 12.06
N ALA A 99 0.10 -3.86 11.56
CA ALA A 99 -0.99 -2.90 11.71
C ALA A 99 -2.29 -3.35 11.03
N PHE A 100 -2.23 -3.82 9.77
CA PHE A 100 -3.40 -4.35 9.08
C PHE A 100 -4.00 -5.57 9.78
N THR A 101 -3.16 -6.43 10.38
CA THR A 101 -3.63 -7.57 11.16
C THR A 101 -4.39 -7.11 12.40
N THR A 102 -3.86 -6.14 13.16
CA THR A 102 -4.55 -5.55 14.32
C THR A 102 -5.88 -4.91 13.95
N LEU A 103 -5.96 -4.28 12.77
CA LEU A 103 -7.17 -3.65 12.26
C LEU A 103 -8.17 -4.62 11.63
N ASN A 104 -7.83 -5.91 11.52
CA ASN A 104 -8.58 -6.91 10.74
C ASN A 104 -8.80 -6.51 9.27
N ASP A 105 -7.86 -5.76 8.69
CA ASP A 105 -7.88 -5.38 7.28
C ASP A 105 -7.26 -6.49 6.42
N GLY A 106 -8.11 -7.39 5.90
CA GLY A 106 -7.69 -8.51 5.06
C GLY A 106 -7.07 -8.06 3.73
N ILE A 107 -7.55 -6.96 3.15
CA ILE A 107 -7.00 -6.41 1.90
C ILE A 107 -5.62 -5.81 2.15
N GLY A 108 -5.47 -5.03 3.22
CA GLY A 108 -4.17 -4.51 3.66
C GLY A 108 -3.16 -5.63 3.95
N CYS A 109 -3.60 -6.71 4.63
CA CYS A 109 -2.74 -7.88 4.84
C CYS A 109 -2.32 -8.53 3.52
N SER A 110 -3.24 -8.68 2.56
CA SER A 110 -2.93 -9.23 1.24
C SER A 110 -1.87 -8.39 0.51
N ASP A 111 -2.08 -7.07 0.48
CA ASP A 111 -1.17 -6.11 -0.13
C ASP A 111 0.23 -6.11 0.53
N ALA A 112 0.30 -6.26 1.86
CA ALA A 112 1.58 -6.37 2.58
C ALA A 112 2.31 -7.70 2.31
N TYR A 113 1.58 -8.82 2.22
CA TYR A 113 2.17 -10.10 1.81
C TYR A 113 2.65 -10.10 0.36
N TRP A 114 1.94 -9.39 -0.53
CA TRP A 114 2.38 -9.15 -1.90
C TRP A 114 3.76 -8.45 -1.94
N LEU A 115 3.91 -7.38 -1.16
CA LEU A 115 5.19 -6.67 -1.04
C LEU A 115 6.29 -7.60 -0.50
N LEU A 116 6.01 -8.37 0.56
CA LEU A 116 6.96 -9.34 1.12
C LEU A 116 7.39 -10.40 0.10
N ALA A 117 6.47 -10.87 -0.75
CA ALA A 117 6.80 -11.76 -1.84
C ALA A 117 7.75 -11.10 -2.85
N GLY A 118 7.48 -9.85 -3.24
CA GLY A 118 8.38 -9.06 -4.09
C GLY A 118 9.80 -8.97 -3.51
N ILE A 119 9.91 -8.62 -2.22
CA ILE A 119 11.20 -8.52 -1.52
C ILE A 119 11.93 -9.86 -1.51
N ALA A 120 11.23 -10.96 -1.21
CA ALA A 120 11.82 -12.30 -1.23
C ALA A 120 12.30 -12.69 -2.62
N GLY A 121 11.55 -12.34 -3.67
CA GLY A 121 11.94 -12.52 -5.06
C GLY A 121 13.23 -11.77 -5.41
N ASP A 122 13.33 -10.51 -5.01
CA ASP A 122 14.53 -9.67 -5.24
C ASP A 122 15.76 -10.20 -4.48
N ARG A 123 15.55 -10.90 -3.35
CA ARG A 123 16.60 -11.61 -2.60
C ARG A 123 16.94 -13.00 -3.13
N GLY A 124 16.19 -13.52 -4.10
CA GLY A 124 16.35 -14.88 -4.63
C GLY A 124 15.81 -15.99 -3.71
N ASP A 125 15.00 -15.64 -2.71
CA ASP A 125 14.36 -16.61 -1.79
C ASP A 125 12.99 -17.04 -2.35
N ALA A 126 13.02 -18.00 -3.28
CA ALA A 126 11.82 -18.53 -3.93
C ALA A 126 10.84 -19.15 -2.93
N THR A 127 11.34 -19.87 -1.92
CA THR A 127 10.49 -20.52 -0.90
C THR A 127 9.71 -19.49 -0.10
N ARG A 128 10.37 -18.42 0.36
CA ARG A 128 9.69 -17.35 1.08
C ARG A 128 8.74 -16.57 0.19
N ARG A 129 9.12 -16.31 -1.07
CA ARG A 129 8.25 -15.66 -2.05
C ARG A 129 6.93 -16.41 -2.20
N ASP A 130 7.00 -17.72 -2.48
CA ASP A 130 5.81 -18.54 -2.74
C ASP A 130 4.92 -18.63 -1.49
N ALA A 131 5.51 -18.77 -0.30
CA ALA A 131 4.76 -18.75 0.96
C ALA A 131 4.08 -17.40 1.24
N CYS A 132 4.69 -16.29 0.82
CA CYS A 132 4.07 -14.96 0.92
C CYS A 132 2.93 -14.79 -0.08
N LEU A 133 3.08 -15.27 -1.31
CA LEU A 133 2.04 -15.23 -2.34
C LEU A 133 0.80 -16.04 -1.93
N GLU A 134 1.00 -17.25 -1.39
CA GLU A 134 -0.09 -18.06 -0.84
C GLU A 134 -0.87 -17.31 0.24
N LYS A 135 -0.16 -16.66 1.18
CA LYS A 135 -0.79 -15.84 2.23
C LYS A 135 -1.51 -14.62 1.66
N ALA A 136 -0.95 -13.98 0.63
CA ALA A 136 -1.60 -12.86 -0.05
C ALA A 136 -2.92 -13.29 -0.69
N SER A 137 -2.93 -14.43 -1.40
CA SER A 137 -4.12 -15.01 -2.02
C SER A 137 -5.18 -15.38 -0.97
N LEU A 138 -4.80 -16.10 0.10
CA LEU A 138 -5.71 -16.49 1.17
C LEU A 138 -6.40 -15.28 1.84
N ARG A 139 -5.63 -14.20 2.08
CA ARG A 139 -6.18 -12.96 2.66
C ARG A 139 -7.13 -12.24 1.71
N ALA A 140 -6.82 -12.20 0.42
CA ALA A 140 -7.68 -11.63 -0.60
C ALA A 140 -8.99 -12.42 -0.77
N HIS A 141 -8.92 -13.75 -0.82
CA HIS A 141 -10.09 -14.64 -0.85
C HIS A 141 -10.98 -14.42 0.36
N ALA A 142 -10.41 -14.41 1.57
CA ALA A 142 -11.16 -14.17 2.80
C ALA A 142 -11.83 -12.78 2.84
N ALA A 143 -11.24 -11.79 2.16
CA ALA A 143 -11.79 -10.44 2.03
C ALA A 143 -12.73 -10.27 0.82
N GLY A 144 -12.95 -11.31 0.02
CA GLY A 144 -13.83 -11.29 -1.15
C GLY A 144 -13.27 -10.58 -2.38
N ASP A 145 -11.96 -10.36 -2.47
CA ASP A 145 -11.30 -9.73 -3.61
C ASP A 145 -10.65 -10.77 -4.54
N ALA A 146 -11.46 -11.29 -5.47
CA ALA A 146 -11.03 -12.33 -6.39
C ALA A 146 -9.90 -11.90 -7.33
N LEU A 147 -9.84 -10.61 -7.70
CA LEU A 147 -8.77 -10.10 -8.56
C LEU A 147 -7.42 -10.20 -7.83
N ARG A 148 -7.35 -9.67 -6.61
CA ARG A 148 -6.12 -9.77 -5.80
C ARG A 148 -5.71 -11.21 -5.54
N ALA A 149 -6.68 -12.09 -5.29
CA ALA A 149 -6.40 -13.48 -5.05
C ALA A 149 -5.78 -14.16 -6.28
N SER A 150 -6.39 -13.98 -7.46
CA SER A 150 -5.90 -14.56 -8.73
C SER A 150 -4.53 -14.06 -9.16
N VAL A 151 -4.20 -12.82 -8.81
CA VAL A 151 -2.91 -12.21 -9.18
C VAL A 151 -1.78 -12.75 -8.30
N ALA A 152 -2.11 -13.27 -7.11
CA ALA A 152 -1.18 -13.85 -6.13
C ALA A 152 -1.04 -15.39 -6.22
N GLU A 153 -1.76 -16.03 -7.15
CA GLU A 153 -1.64 -17.46 -7.46
C GLU A 153 -0.65 -17.69 -8.61
#